data_AF-A0A9P0GE50-F1
#
_entry.id   AF-A0A9P0GE50-F1
#
_cell.length_a   1.000
_cell.length_b   1.000
_cell.length_c   1.000
_cell.angle_alpha   90.00
_cell.angle_beta   90.00
_cell.angle_gamma   90.00
#
_symmetry.space_group_name_H-M   'P 1'
#
loop_
_entity.id
_entity.type
_entity.pdbx_description
1 polymer ?
#
loop_
_entity_poly.entity_id
_entity_poly.type
_entity_poly.pdbx_seq_one_letter_code
_entity_poly.pdbx_strand_id
1 'polypeptide(L)'
;MMEVCTKCDETFDNGQCDSCRSFLCIDCGNLTASEVKCMQLKTKRKLKFFCETCEDGFYKVSALIKEVSELKLSINKILNKENESILTNSVVSSQTPNMEVDISELHSPTNKKCSDLAVGHMYSHGFFDADSDPELTNGPPRPELAPGAKNALYMA
;
A
#
# COMPACT_ATOMS: atom_id res chain seq x y z
N MET A 1 17.16 -16.97 -21.63
CA MET A 1 16.03 -17.68 -21.01
C MET A 1 14.83 -17.40 -21.88
N MET A 2 14.11 -18.43 -22.35
CA MET A 2 12.87 -18.24 -23.10
C MET A 2 11.79 -17.80 -22.11
N GLU A 3 11.08 -16.73 -22.44
CA GLU A 3 9.92 -16.26 -21.67
C GLU A 3 8.72 -17.10 -22.11
N VAL A 4 8.17 -17.88 -21.17
CA VAL A 4 7.07 -18.82 -21.42
C VAL A 4 5.82 -18.32 -20.73
N CYS A 5 4.66 -18.44 -21.37
CA CYS A 5 3.41 -18.07 -20.76
C CYS A 5 3.09 -18.96 -19.55
N THR A 6 2.83 -18.34 -18.41
CA THR A 6 2.47 -19.04 -17.16
C THR A 6 1.13 -19.79 -17.17
N LYS A 7 0.27 -19.57 -18.17
CA LYS A 7 -1.04 -20.23 -18.28
C LYS A 7 -1.05 -21.38 -19.30
N CYS A 8 -0.41 -21.21 -20.45
CA CYS A 8 -0.47 -22.19 -21.56
C CYS A 8 0.88 -22.85 -21.91
N ASP A 9 1.99 -22.46 -21.27
CA ASP A 9 3.34 -22.95 -21.55
C ASP A 9 3.86 -22.72 -22.99
N GLU A 10 3.20 -21.85 -23.76
CA GLU A 10 3.61 -21.54 -25.13
C GLU A 10 4.52 -20.30 -25.20
N THR A 11 5.37 -20.25 -26.24
CA THR A 11 6.30 -19.15 -26.52
C THR A 11 5.71 -18.22 -27.59
N PHE A 12 5.05 -17.14 -27.17
CA PHE A 12 4.46 -16.12 -28.05
C PHE A 12 4.86 -14.70 -27.64
N ASP A 13 4.32 -13.70 -28.34
CA ASP A 13 4.37 -12.31 -27.91
C ASP A 13 3.70 -12.19 -26.54
N ASN A 14 4.53 -12.02 -25.51
CA ASN A 14 4.08 -12.04 -24.12
C ASN A 14 4.00 -10.62 -23.55
N GLY A 15 2.94 -10.36 -22.79
CA GLY A 15 2.85 -9.22 -21.88
C GLY A 15 3.42 -9.58 -20.51
N GLN A 16 4.28 -8.71 -19.96
CA GLN A 16 4.78 -8.86 -18.59
C GLN A 16 3.87 -8.12 -17.61
N CYS A 17 3.36 -8.84 -16.60
CA CYS A 17 2.60 -8.26 -15.49
C CYS A 17 3.48 -7.27 -14.70
N ASP A 18 2.99 -6.05 -14.45
CA ASP A 18 3.71 -5.01 -13.72
C ASP A 18 3.88 -5.30 -12.21
N SER A 19 3.06 -6.19 -11.66
CA SER A 19 3.10 -6.52 -10.23
C SER A 19 3.99 -7.74 -9.96
N CYS A 20 3.62 -8.91 -10.49
CA CYS A 20 4.34 -10.16 -10.21
C CYS A 20 5.42 -10.52 -11.24
N ARG A 21 5.58 -9.70 -12.30
CA ARG A 21 6.56 -9.92 -13.40
C ARG A 21 6.37 -11.23 -14.17
N SER A 22 5.24 -11.91 -14.02
CA SER A 22 4.90 -13.10 -14.79
C SER A 22 4.63 -12.74 -16.26
N PHE A 23 4.96 -13.66 -17.16
CA PHE A 23 4.67 -13.55 -18.58
C PHE A 23 3.35 -14.23 -18.91
N LEU A 24 2.52 -13.52 -19.67
CA LEU A 24 1.22 -13.99 -20.16
C LEU A 24 1.14 -13.79 -21.66
N CYS A 25 0.65 -14.81 -22.36
CA CYS A 25 0.31 -14.71 -23.76
C CYS A 25 -0.85 -13.72 -23.94
N ILE A 26 -0.93 -13.04 -25.07
CA ILE A 26 -1.99 -12.05 -25.36
C ILE A 26 -3.39 -12.66 -25.19
N ASP A 27 -3.58 -13.88 -25.67
CA ASP A 27 -4.86 -14.61 -25.56
C ASP A 27 -5.19 -14.96 -24.11
N CYS A 28 -4.18 -15.35 -23.33
CA CYS A 28 -4.28 -15.73 -21.91
C CYS A 28 -4.58 -14.53 -21.00
N GLY A 29 -4.14 -13.34 -21.43
CA GLY A 29 -4.30 -12.07 -20.74
C GLY A 29 -5.58 -11.33 -21.11
N ASN A 30 -6.41 -11.86 -22.02
CA ASN A 30 -7.61 -11.20 -22.55
C ASN A 30 -7.35 -9.76 -23.03
N LEU A 31 -6.15 -9.50 -23.56
CA LEU A 31 -5.75 -8.17 -23.98
C LEU A 31 -6.36 -7.82 -25.34
N THR A 32 -6.99 -6.66 -25.43
CA THR A 32 -7.44 -6.11 -26.71
C THR A 32 -6.26 -5.65 -27.55
N ALA A 33 -6.43 -5.61 -28.88
CA ALA A 33 -5.37 -5.16 -29.79
C ALA A 33 -4.83 -3.74 -29.47
N SER A 34 -5.68 -2.87 -28.92
CA SER A 34 -5.28 -1.53 -28.47
C SER A 34 -4.35 -1.60 -27.25
N GLU A 35 -4.65 -2.46 -26.28
CA GLU A 35 -3.83 -2.64 -25.08
C GLU A 35 -2.48 -3.28 -25.42
N VAL A 36 -2.48 -4.28 -26.30
CA VAL A 36 -1.23 -4.88 -26.81
C VAL A 36 -0.35 -3.81 -27.45
N LYS A 37 -0.91 -2.95 -28.30
CA LYS A 37 -0.17 -1.82 -28.89
C LYS A 37 0.38 -0.88 -27.82
N CYS A 38 -0.39 -0.57 -26.79
CA CYS A 38 0.08 0.25 -25.67
C CYS A 38 1.24 -0.40 -24.91
N MET A 39 1.20 -1.72 -24.72
CA MET A 39 2.25 -2.49 -24.05
C MET A 39 3.57 -2.52 -24.85
N GLN A 40 3.49 -2.49 -26.18
CA GLN A 40 4.66 -2.45 -27.06
C GLN A 40 5.38 -1.10 -27.08
N LEU A 41 4.80 -0.03 -26.51
CA LEU A 41 5.44 1.29 -26.42
C LEU A 41 6.51 1.29 -25.32
N LYS A 42 7.73 0.92 -25.70
CA LYS A 42 8.88 0.62 -24.80
C LYS A 42 9.34 1.75 -23.87
N THR A 43 9.01 3.02 -24.12
CA THR A 43 9.71 4.14 -23.47
C THR A 43 8.98 4.73 -22.26
N LYS A 44 7.65 4.88 -22.26
CA LYS A 44 6.87 5.41 -21.11
C LYS A 44 5.40 4.98 -21.16
N ARG A 45 5.11 3.72 -20.87
CA ARG A 45 3.71 3.28 -20.71
C ARG A 45 3.13 3.90 -19.43
N LYS A 46 2.05 4.68 -19.59
CA LYS A 46 1.22 5.15 -18.45
C LYS A 46 0.28 4.06 -17.96
N LEU A 47 -0.15 3.19 -18.87
CA LEU A 47 -1.03 2.08 -18.56
C LEU A 47 -0.21 0.91 -18.03
N LYS A 48 -0.57 0.44 -16.83
CA LYS A 48 -0.02 -0.78 -16.23
C LYS A 48 -0.87 -1.96 -16.62
N PHE A 49 -0.24 -3.10 -16.82
CA PHE A 49 -0.90 -4.38 -17.05
C PHE A 49 -0.74 -5.26 -15.81
N PHE A 50 -1.85 -5.82 -15.35
CA PHE A 50 -1.87 -6.77 -14.24
C PHE A 50 -2.45 -8.08 -14.75
N CYS A 51 -1.87 -9.20 -14.30
CA CYS A 51 -2.52 -10.48 -14.52
C CYS A 51 -3.81 -10.56 -13.68
N GLU A 52 -4.72 -11.43 -14.09
CA GLU A 52 -6.01 -11.68 -13.41
C GLU A 52 -5.85 -11.84 -11.88
N THR A 53 -4.85 -12.61 -11.43
CA THR A 53 -4.58 -12.79 -10.00
C THR A 53 -4.17 -11.49 -9.30
N CYS A 54 -3.34 -10.66 -9.94
CA CYS A 54 -2.91 -9.38 -9.38
C CYS A 54 -4.03 -8.34 -9.40
N GLU A 55 -4.86 -8.35 -10.44
CA GLU A 55 -6.04 -7.50 -10.55
C GLU A 55 -7.07 -7.83 -9.45
N ASP A 56 -7.39 -9.12 -9.28
CA ASP A 56 -8.19 -9.62 -8.18
C ASP A 56 -7.65 -9.21 -6.82
N GLY A 57 -6.33 -9.34 -6.63
CA GLY A 57 -5.65 -8.94 -5.40
C GLY A 57 -5.84 -7.45 -5.13
N PHE A 58 -5.73 -6.61 -6.14
CA PHE A 58 -5.91 -5.17 -6.01
C PHE A 58 -7.33 -4.81 -5.53
N TYR A 59 -8.36 -5.44 -6.11
CA TYR A 59 -9.74 -5.23 -5.65
C TYR A 59 -9.95 -5.72 -4.21
N LYS A 60 -9.45 -6.91 -3.88
CA LYS A 60 -9.57 -7.50 -2.53
C LYS A 60 -8.86 -6.66 -1.47
N VAL A 61 -7.69 -6.10 -1.77
CA VAL A 61 -6.96 -5.21 -0.85
C VAL A 61 -7.79 -3.98 -0.50
N SER A 62 -8.47 -3.37 -1.47
CA SER A 62 -9.31 -2.19 -1.20
C SER A 62 -10.49 -2.52 -0.26
N ALA A 63 -11.13 -3.67 -0.46
CA ALA A 63 -12.20 -4.15 0.41
C ALA A 63 -11.67 -4.44 1.83
N LEU A 64 -10.52 -5.11 1.92
CA LEU A 64 -9.89 -5.43 3.20
C LEU A 64 -9.51 -4.18 3.99
N ILE A 65 -8.99 -3.14 3.32
CA ILE A 65 -8.67 -1.85 3.97
C ILE A 65 -9.94 -1.25 4.61
N LYS A 66 -11.07 -1.30 3.90
CA LYS A 66 -12.36 -0.82 4.40
C LYS A 66 -12.80 -1.59 5.63
N GLU A 67 -12.82 -2.92 5.58
CA GLU A 67 -13.20 -3.77 6.71
C GLU A 67 -12.30 -3.55 7.93
N VAL A 68 -10.98 -3.45 7.74
CA VAL A 68 -10.03 -3.17 8.82
C VAL A 68 -10.29 -1.79 9.44
N SER A 69 -10.64 -0.78 8.63
CA SER A 69 -10.98 0.54 9.15
C SER A 69 -12.28 0.54 9.97
N GLU A 70 -13.30 -0.19 9.53
CA GLU A 70 -14.57 -0.33 10.25
C GLU A 70 -14.39 -1.09 11.57
N LEU A 71 -13.56 -2.14 11.57
CA LEU A 71 -13.18 -2.88 12.77
C LEU A 71 -12.43 -1.98 13.76
N LYS A 72 -11.45 -1.20 13.31
CA LYS A 72 -10.73 -0.23 14.15
C LYS A 72 -11.68 0.79 14.77
N LEU A 73 -12.64 1.31 14.00
CA LEU A 73 -13.67 2.22 14.52
C LEU A 73 -14.55 1.55 15.58
N SER A 74 -14.90 0.28 15.38
CA SER A 74 -15.72 -0.48 16.32
C SER A 74 -15.00 -0.74 17.65
N ILE A 75 -13.71 -1.10 17.59
CA ILE A 75 -12.86 -1.26 18.78
C ILE A 75 -12.77 0.06 19.57
N ASN A 76 -12.49 1.17 18.88
CA ASN A 76 -12.41 2.48 19.53
C ASN A 76 -13.74 2.89 20.19
N LYS A 77 -14.89 2.57 19.57
CA LYS A 77 -16.20 2.82 20.18
C LYS A 77 -16.42 2.02 21.47
N ILE A 78 -15.92 0.78 21.55
CA ILE A 78 -16.04 -0.06 22.75
C ILE A 78 -15.14 0.49 23.86
N LEU A 79 -13.86 0.73 23.56
CA LEU A 79 -12.89 1.25 24.53
C LEU A 79 -13.35 2.59 25.13
N ASN A 80 -13.92 3.48 24.33
CA ASN A 80 -14.42 4.76 24.83
C ASN A 80 -15.68 4.61 25.70
N LYS A 81 -16.54 3.63 25.42
CA LYS A 81 -17.73 3.37 26.26
C LYS A 81 -17.36 2.80 27.64
N GLU A 82 -16.36 1.92 27.71
CA GLU A 82 -15.89 1.36 28.98
C GLU A 82 -15.32 2.46 29.89
N ASN A 83 -14.54 3.40 29.33
CA ASN A 83 -13.99 4.52 30.08
C ASN A 83 -15.08 5.44 30.66
N GLU A 84 -16.15 5.74 29.91
CA GLU A 84 -17.30 6.52 30.41
C GLU A 84 -18.08 5.79 31.53
N SER A 85 -18.18 4.46 31.44
CA SER A 85 -18.88 3.64 32.44
C SER A 85 -18.12 3.53 33.79
N ILE A 86 -16.80 3.68 33.77
CA ILE A 86 -15.98 3.66 35.00
C ILE A 86 -16.09 5.00 35.74
N LEU A 87 -16.16 6.12 35.02
CA LEU A 87 -16.30 7.46 35.59
C LEU A 87 -17.64 7.68 36.31
N THR A 88 -18.72 7.05 35.83
CA THR A 88 -20.05 7.19 36.43
C THR A 88 -20.26 6.32 37.67
N ASN A 89 -19.54 5.20 37.79
CA ASN A 89 -19.64 4.30 38.96
C ASN A 89 -18.73 4.71 40.13
N SER A 90 -17.72 5.56 39.92
CA SER A 90 -16.82 6.01 41.00
C SER A 90 -17.41 7.10 41.90
N VAL A 91 -18.55 7.71 41.56
CA VAL A 91 -19.14 8.84 42.31
C VAL A 91 -20.20 8.40 43.34
N VAL A 92 -20.62 7.13 43.35
CA VAL A 92 -21.71 6.63 44.23
C VAL A 92 -21.18 5.65 45.29
N SER A 93 -19.96 5.83 45.79
CA SER A 93 -19.44 4.99 46.89
C SER A 93 -18.53 5.77 47.84
N SER A 94 -19.04 6.86 48.40
CA SER A 94 -18.41 7.54 49.54
C SER A 94 -19.44 8.23 50.44
N GLN A 95 -20.43 7.46 50.90
CA GLN A 95 -21.11 7.71 52.18
C GLN A 95 -21.32 6.38 52.91
N THR A 96 -20.24 5.86 53.50
CA THR A 96 -20.34 4.95 54.65
C THR A 96 -20.03 5.77 55.90
N PRO A 97 -20.91 5.80 56.92
CA PRO A 97 -20.64 6.52 58.15
C PRO A 97 -19.47 5.86 58.89
N ASN A 98 -18.54 6.71 59.33
CA ASN A 98 -17.41 6.39 60.20
C ASN A 98 -17.79 5.43 61.33
N MET A 99 -17.23 4.22 61.31
CA MET A 99 -16.85 3.53 62.55
C MET A 99 -15.32 3.55 62.59
N GLU A 100 -14.77 4.40 63.45
CA GLU A 100 -13.37 4.33 63.86
C GLU A 100 -13.14 2.99 64.57
N VAL A 101 -12.43 2.09 63.90
CA VAL A 101 -11.80 0.95 64.56
C VAL A 101 -10.34 1.32 64.73
N ASP A 102 -9.97 1.64 65.96
CA ASP A 102 -8.59 1.83 66.41
C ASP A 102 -7.89 0.46 66.39
N ILE A 103 -7.02 0.25 65.39
CA ILE A 103 -6.09 -0.87 65.34
C ILE A 103 -4.69 -0.30 65.38
N SER A 104 -4.24 -0.07 66.60
CA SER A 104 -2.82 0.13 66.88
C SER A 104 -2.04 -1.18 66.65
N GLU A 105 -0.92 -1.03 65.94
CA GLU A 105 0.24 -1.94 65.85
C GLU A 105 0.12 -3.27 65.09
N LEU A 106 0.79 -3.35 63.92
CA LEU A 106 1.98 -4.22 63.80
C LEU A 106 2.81 -3.92 62.54
N HIS A 107 4.11 -3.70 62.78
CA HIS A 107 5.24 -3.51 61.86
C HIS A 107 5.27 -4.49 60.65
N SER A 108 5.77 -4.16 59.45
CA SER A 108 7.10 -3.63 59.11
C SER A 108 7.25 -3.40 57.58
N PRO A 109 8.23 -2.60 57.12
CA PRO A 109 8.44 -2.29 55.71
C PRO A 109 9.41 -3.26 55.01
N THR A 110 9.01 -3.84 53.88
CA THR A 110 9.96 -4.48 52.95
C THR A 110 9.92 -3.80 51.59
N ASN A 111 10.96 -2.98 51.38
CA ASN A 111 11.44 -2.55 50.07
C ASN A 111 11.64 -3.75 49.13
N LYS A 112 10.90 -3.78 48.02
CA LYS A 112 11.38 -4.45 46.80
C LYS A 112 11.20 -3.50 45.62
N LYS A 113 12.28 -2.77 45.35
CA LYS A 113 12.59 -2.15 44.06
C LYS A 113 12.61 -3.27 43.01
N CYS A 114 11.78 -3.16 41.98
CA CYS A 114 11.92 -3.98 40.79
C CYS A 114 12.08 -3.04 39.59
N SER A 115 13.35 -2.89 39.22
CA SER A 115 13.90 -2.80 37.87
C SER A 115 13.34 -1.77 36.89
N ASP A 116 14.21 -0.78 36.67
CA ASP A 116 14.32 0.05 35.47
C ASP A 116 14.15 -0.76 34.18
N LEU A 117 13.16 -0.40 33.37
CA LEU A 117 13.14 -0.74 31.95
C LEU A 117 13.80 0.43 31.19
N ALA A 118 15.09 0.27 30.90
CA ALA A 118 15.81 1.10 29.95
C ALA A 118 15.19 0.89 28.55
N VAL A 119 14.36 1.85 28.11
CA VAL A 119 13.96 1.94 26.70
C VAL A 119 15.11 2.59 25.94
N GLY A 120 15.93 1.74 25.35
CA GLY A 120 16.99 2.13 24.44
C GLY A 120 16.41 2.84 23.21
N HIS A 121 16.76 4.11 23.09
CA HIS A 121 16.95 4.82 21.83
C HIS A 121 17.79 3.96 20.88
N MET A 122 17.32 3.72 19.64
CA MET A 122 18.01 3.38 18.37
C MET A 122 16.89 2.87 17.43
N TYR A 123 16.50 3.47 16.31
CA TYR A 123 17.29 3.83 15.15
C TYR A 123 16.68 5.00 14.38
N SER A 124 17.53 5.98 14.12
CA SER A 124 17.49 6.90 12.99
C SER A 124 17.49 6.14 11.65
N HIS A 125 16.51 6.39 10.80
CA HIS A 125 16.62 6.09 9.36
C HIS A 125 16.03 7.22 8.51
N GLY A 126 16.95 8.07 8.02
CA GLY A 126 17.02 8.58 6.66
C GLY A 126 15.76 9.17 6.05
N PHE A 127 15.52 10.44 6.35
CA PHE A 127 14.81 11.34 5.43
C PHE A 127 15.77 11.64 4.27
N PHE A 128 15.50 11.10 3.08
CA PHE A 128 16.26 11.43 1.88
C PHE A 128 15.75 12.76 1.35
N ASP A 129 16.57 13.80 1.49
CA ASP A 129 16.44 15.06 0.76
C ASP A 129 16.62 14.76 -0.74
N ALA A 130 15.56 15.00 -1.51
CA ALA A 130 15.58 14.94 -2.96
C ALA A 130 15.68 16.37 -3.52
N ASP A 131 16.86 16.98 -3.38
CA ASP A 131 17.27 18.15 -4.16
C ASP A 131 18.47 17.75 -5.02
N SER A 132 18.26 17.54 -6.32
CA SER A 132 19.26 17.63 -7.39
C SER A 132 18.58 17.48 -8.77
N ASP A 133 18.09 18.60 -9.32
CA ASP A 133 18.26 18.90 -10.76
C ASP A 133 19.78 19.17 -11.01
N PRO A 134 20.38 19.07 -12.23
CA PRO A 134 19.80 19.40 -13.53
C PRO A 134 20.34 18.57 -14.75
N GLU A 135 19.93 19.00 -15.94
CA GLU A 135 20.65 18.92 -17.23
C GLU A 135 20.29 17.86 -18.30
N LEU A 136 19.89 18.44 -19.45
CA LEU A 136 20.34 18.15 -20.82
C LEU A 136 20.01 16.77 -21.41
N THR A 137 18.96 16.75 -22.24
CA THR A 137 19.03 15.98 -23.49
C THR A 137 18.67 16.86 -24.67
N ASN A 138 19.71 17.25 -25.41
CA ASN A 138 19.63 17.67 -26.80
C ASN A 138 19.04 16.51 -27.60
N GLY A 139 17.74 16.58 -27.90
CA GLY A 139 17.11 15.68 -28.86
C GLY A 139 17.53 16.06 -30.29
N PRO A 140 17.78 15.10 -31.18
CA PRO A 140 18.11 15.39 -32.57
C PRO A 140 16.93 16.12 -33.26
N PRO A 141 17.22 17.04 -34.20
CA PRO A 141 16.18 17.74 -34.93
C PRO A 141 15.32 16.74 -35.71
N ARG A 142 14.01 16.93 -35.60
CA ARG A 142 12.98 16.19 -36.34
C ARG A 142 13.23 16.35 -37.85
N PRO A 143 13.28 15.27 -38.64
CA PRO A 143 13.36 15.41 -40.09
C PRO A 143 12.09 16.10 -40.60
N GLU A 144 12.28 17.25 -41.26
CA GLU A 144 11.23 17.92 -42.02
C GLU A 144 10.76 16.98 -43.14
N LEU A 145 9.47 16.64 -43.12
CA LEU A 145 8.82 16.00 -44.24
C LEU A 145 8.76 16.98 -45.41
N ALA A 146 9.49 16.66 -46.48
CA ALA A 146 9.45 17.41 -47.73
C ALA A 146 8.00 17.53 -48.26
N PRO A 147 7.47 18.73 -48.50
CA PRO A 147 6.17 18.90 -49.13
C PRO A 147 6.33 18.67 -50.64
N GLY A 148 6.01 17.47 -51.13
CA GLY A 148 6.21 17.21 -52.56
C GLY A 148 5.57 15.98 -53.19
N ALA A 149 4.86 15.12 -52.47
CA ALA A 149 4.19 13.96 -53.08
C ALA A 149 2.67 14.18 -53.18
N LYS A 150 2.28 15.16 -54.00
CA LYS A 150 0.93 15.21 -54.59
C LYS A 150 1.09 15.01 -56.09
N ASN A 151 0.30 14.10 -56.63
CA ASN A 151 0.04 13.84 -58.05
C ASN A 151 0.89 12.76 -58.72
N ALA A 152 0.33 11.55 -58.75
CA ALA A 152 0.29 10.71 -59.97
C ALA A 152 -0.59 9.48 -59.71
N LEU A 153 -1.91 9.65 -59.70
CA LEU A 153 -2.85 8.54 -59.87
C LEU A 153 -4.20 9.07 -60.38
N TYR A 154 -4.13 9.66 -61.56
CA TYR A 154 -5.21 9.70 -62.52
C TYR A 154 -4.50 9.62 -63.87
N MET A 155 -4.58 8.48 -64.55
CA MET A 155 -4.81 8.36 -65.99
C MET A 155 -4.69 6.89 -66.41
N ALA A 156 -5.77 6.43 -67.04
CA ALA A 156 -5.94 5.26 -67.92
C ALA A 156 -5.91 3.87 -67.27
#